data_AF-A0A2N4WQD6-F1
#
_entry.id   AF-A0A2N4WQD6-F1
#
_cell.length_a   1.000
_cell.length_b   1.000
_cell.length_c   1.000
_cell.angle_alpha   90.00
_cell.angle_beta   90.00
_cell.angle_gamma   90.00
#
_symmetry.space_group_name_H-M   'P 1'
#
loop_
_entity.id
_entity.type
_entity.pdbx_description
1 polymer ?
#
loop_
_entity_poly.entity_id
_entity_poly.type
_entity_poly.pdbx_seq_one_letter_code
_entity_poly.pdbx_strand_id
1 'polypeptide(L)'
;MLSLDGLNLACRTKGAGMDIGIFGTGSAMKDFLSVLPGQHRIVTLADNNPQRHGQMVEGYPVVSAAQLVASDPELVVIAARAGDAIRAQLYELGMQHDRICVYYPSYSDDLGRRVNTDIIAINEALGMAIPLAGIATMYLWPEPSGTVPSGIGEDFVRRHAMRLASEWVRERGVAGNIAELGVYQGEQAALLNTLFPDRTIRLFDTFEGFAGADVSTEAANC
;
A
#
# COMPACT_ATOMS: atom_id res chain seq x y z
N MET A 1 -25.19 -9.89 2.31
CA MET A 1 -25.40 -8.46 2.00
C MET A 1 -24.98 -7.65 3.22
N LEU A 2 -23.67 -7.49 3.44
CA LEU A 2 -23.14 -6.53 4.41
C LEU A 2 -23.09 -5.19 3.68
N SER A 3 -23.86 -4.23 4.15
CA SER A 3 -23.97 -2.94 3.46
C SER A 3 -22.64 -2.19 3.55
N LEU A 4 -22.32 -1.44 2.50
CA LEU A 4 -21.20 -0.50 2.46
C LEU A 4 -21.47 0.76 3.31
N ASP A 5 -22.47 0.76 4.20
CA ASP A 5 -22.92 1.95 4.94
C ASP A 5 -22.08 2.27 6.19
N GLY A 6 -20.84 1.80 6.26
CA GLY A 6 -20.03 1.82 7.49
C GLY A 6 -19.13 3.04 7.72
N LEU A 7 -19.03 4.00 6.79
CA LEU A 7 -18.25 5.23 7.01
C LEU A 7 -19.08 6.46 6.64
N ASN A 8 -20.01 6.82 7.50
CA ASN A 8 -20.62 8.14 7.47
C ASN A 8 -19.72 9.14 8.21
N LEU A 9 -18.48 9.33 7.73
CA LEU A 9 -17.56 10.37 8.21
C LEU A 9 -17.99 11.78 7.76
N ALA A 10 -19.24 11.93 7.30
CA ALA A 10 -19.71 13.05 6.49
C ALA A 10 -20.16 14.30 7.30
N CYS A 11 -20.04 14.30 8.63
CA CYS A 11 -20.54 15.40 9.46
C CYS A 11 -19.48 16.07 10.35
N ARG A 12 -18.20 16.02 9.99
CA ARG A 12 -17.14 16.73 10.72
C ARG A 12 -16.48 17.77 9.84
N THR A 13 -16.32 18.98 10.37
CA THR A 13 -15.69 20.11 9.69
C THR A 13 -14.29 19.72 9.22
N LYS A 14 -14.10 19.64 7.90
CA LYS A 14 -12.77 19.55 7.28
C LYS A 14 -11.91 20.70 7.83
N GLY A 15 -10.90 20.38 8.66
CA GLY A 15 -9.95 21.36 9.20
C GLY A 15 -9.73 21.34 10.71
N ALA A 16 -10.57 20.69 11.51
CA ALA A 16 -10.29 20.51 12.94
C ALA A 16 -9.30 19.35 13.17
N GLY A 17 -8.38 19.51 14.13
CA GLY A 17 -7.55 18.40 14.64
C GLY A 17 -8.41 17.31 15.25
N MET A 18 -7.95 16.06 15.21
CA MET A 18 -8.65 14.92 15.81
C MET A 18 -7.77 14.18 16.79
N ASP A 19 -8.40 13.59 17.80
CA ASP A 19 -7.78 12.68 18.74
C ASP A 19 -7.78 11.25 18.17
N ILE A 20 -6.57 10.74 17.88
CA ILE A 20 -6.36 9.46 17.21
C ILE A 20 -5.70 8.48 18.17
N GLY A 21 -6.29 7.30 18.30
CA GLY A 21 -5.65 6.13 18.86
C GLY A 21 -5.02 5.26 17.77
N ILE A 22 -3.82 4.73 17.98
CA ILE A 22 -3.19 3.83 17.01
C ILE A 22 -3.04 2.44 17.63
N PHE A 23 -3.53 1.40 16.96
CA PHE A 23 -3.33 0.02 17.38
C PHE A 23 -2.21 -0.62 16.55
N GLY A 24 -1.08 -0.90 17.19
CA GLY A 24 0.13 -1.40 16.56
C GLY A 24 1.30 -0.43 16.76
N THR A 25 2.48 -1.01 17.01
CA THR A 25 3.68 -0.27 17.41
C THR A 25 4.90 -0.67 16.56
N GLY A 26 4.64 -1.17 15.34
CA GLY A 26 5.63 -1.62 14.35
C GLY A 26 5.87 -0.60 13.24
N SER A 27 6.44 -1.06 12.10
CA SER A 27 6.75 -0.20 10.94
C SER A 27 5.50 0.51 10.38
N ALA A 28 4.37 -0.20 10.29
CA ALA A 28 3.12 0.38 9.80
C ALA A 28 2.66 1.62 10.56
N MET A 29 2.92 1.68 11.87
CA MET A 29 2.63 2.86 12.68
C MET A 29 3.55 4.02 12.31
N LYS A 30 4.85 3.75 12.08
CA LYS A 30 5.81 4.78 11.62
C LYS A 30 5.44 5.32 10.24
N ASP A 31 5.04 4.44 9.34
CA ASP A 31 4.57 4.80 8.00
C ASP A 31 3.30 5.65 8.05
N PHE A 32 2.40 5.40 9.01
CA PHE A 32 1.22 6.23 9.21
C PHE A 32 1.59 7.61 9.78
N LEU A 33 2.48 7.66 10.77
CA LEU A 33 2.93 8.91 11.37
C LEU A 33 3.65 9.83 10.37
N SER A 34 4.38 9.28 9.39
CA SER A 34 5.12 10.08 8.40
C SER A 34 4.22 10.86 7.43
N VAL A 35 2.97 10.41 7.25
CA VAL A 35 1.98 11.04 6.36
C VAL A 35 0.86 11.74 7.12
N LEU A 36 0.79 11.59 8.45
CA LEU A 36 -0.25 12.18 9.27
C LEU A 36 -0.10 13.71 9.37
N PRO A 37 -1.12 14.51 9.00
CA PRO A 37 -1.05 15.95 9.18
C PRO A 37 -0.86 16.36 10.65
N GLY A 38 0.02 17.32 10.91
CA GLY A 38 0.38 17.73 12.27
C GLY A 38 -0.73 18.38 13.12
N GLN A 39 -1.92 18.63 12.55
CA GLN A 39 -3.08 19.12 13.29
C GLN A 39 -3.74 18.04 14.16
N HIS A 40 -3.48 16.77 13.90
CA HIS A 40 -4.06 15.65 14.65
C HIS A 40 -3.20 15.32 15.87
N ARG A 41 -3.85 14.87 16.95
CA ARG A 41 -3.20 14.48 18.19
C ARG A 41 -3.27 12.98 18.36
N ILE A 42 -2.13 12.33 18.56
CA ILE A 42 -2.11 10.92 18.97
C ILE A 42 -2.35 10.84 20.47
N VAL A 43 -3.38 10.09 20.89
CA VAL A 43 -3.74 9.92 22.30
C VAL A 43 -2.86 8.86 22.95
N THR A 44 -2.77 7.69 22.32
CA THR A 44 -2.00 6.56 22.81
C THR A 44 -1.76 5.53 21.70
N LEU A 45 -0.78 4.66 21.91
CA LEU A 45 -0.57 3.47 21.10
C LEU A 45 -1.11 2.26 21.85
N ALA A 46 -1.68 1.28 21.15
CA ALA A 46 -2.08 0.01 21.73
C ALA A 46 -1.30 -1.16 21.14
N ASP A 47 -1.07 -2.18 21.96
CA ASP A 47 -0.50 -3.45 21.52
C ASP A 47 -1.10 -4.60 22.33
N ASN A 48 -1.20 -5.79 21.74
CA ASN A 48 -1.68 -6.97 22.46
C ASN A 48 -0.58 -7.65 23.27
N ASN A 49 0.69 -7.32 23.07
CA ASN A 49 1.80 -7.81 23.90
C ASN A 49 1.88 -7.03 25.23
N PRO A 50 1.58 -7.67 26.38
CA PRO A 50 1.61 -6.99 27.69
C PRO A 50 3.00 -6.48 28.07
N GLN A 51 4.07 -7.07 27.55
CA GLN A 51 5.43 -6.62 27.82
C GLN A 51 5.72 -5.23 27.28
N ARG A 52 4.93 -4.77 26.28
CA ARG A 52 5.07 -3.42 25.71
C ARG A 52 4.30 -2.37 26.50
N HIS A 53 3.33 -2.77 27.34
CA HIS A 53 2.49 -1.82 28.06
C HIS A 53 3.32 -0.99 29.04
N GLY A 54 3.09 0.32 29.06
CA GLY A 54 3.86 1.29 29.84
C GLY A 54 5.16 1.75 29.18
N GLN A 55 5.60 1.14 28.08
CA GLN A 55 6.75 1.62 27.32
C GLN A 55 6.38 2.85 26.48
N MET A 56 7.39 3.66 26.14
CA MET A 56 7.27 4.78 25.21
C MET A 56 7.78 4.37 23.82
N VAL A 57 6.97 4.57 22.78
CA VAL A 57 7.32 4.31 21.38
C VAL A 57 6.98 5.55 20.56
N GLU A 58 7.95 6.08 19.81
CA GLU A 58 7.80 7.32 19.03
C GLU A 58 7.25 8.51 19.87
N GLY A 59 7.57 8.53 21.17
CA GLY A 59 7.10 9.55 22.11
C GLY A 59 5.71 9.32 22.70
N TYR A 60 5.05 8.19 22.41
CA TYR A 60 3.71 7.87 22.91
C TYR A 60 3.68 6.65 23.83
N PRO A 61 2.84 6.64 24.88
CA PRO A 61 2.69 5.49 25.76
C PRO A 61 1.97 4.35 25.05
N VAL A 62 2.44 3.13 25.25
CA VAL A 62 1.79 1.90 24.79
C VAL A 62 0.88 1.36 25.88
N VAL A 63 -0.37 1.08 25.54
CA VAL A 63 -1.41 0.60 26.46
C VAL A 63 -2.09 -0.68 25.93
N SER A 64 -2.94 -1.27 26.76
CA SER A 64 -3.84 -2.36 26.34
C SER A 64 -4.98 -1.85 25.45
N ALA A 65 -5.62 -2.76 24.70
CA ALA A 65 -6.82 -2.45 23.92
C ALA A 65 -7.94 -1.81 24.75
N ALA A 66 -8.17 -2.29 25.98
CA ALA A 66 -9.20 -1.76 26.87
C ALA A 66 -8.88 -0.31 27.30
N GLN A 67 -7.62 -0.01 27.60
CA GLN A 67 -7.18 1.35 27.93
C GLN A 67 -7.27 2.30 26.73
N LEU A 68 -6.99 1.80 25.52
CA LEU A 68 -7.19 2.57 24.29
C LEU A 68 -8.67 2.95 24.14
N VAL A 69 -9.60 2.01 24.28
CA VAL A 69 -11.04 2.30 24.19
C VAL A 69 -11.48 3.26 25.31
N ALA A 70 -10.97 3.07 26.53
CA ALA A 70 -11.28 3.96 27.66
C ALA A 70 -10.74 5.39 27.48
N SER A 71 -9.75 5.60 26.60
CA SER A 71 -9.27 6.94 26.24
C SER A 71 -10.21 7.70 25.28
N ASP A 72 -11.28 7.06 24.82
CA ASP A 72 -12.32 7.59 23.92
C ASP A 72 -11.77 8.38 22.72
N PRO A 73 -10.87 7.79 21.91
CA PRO A 73 -10.37 8.48 20.72
C PRO A 73 -11.51 8.67 19.70
N GLU A 74 -11.42 9.75 18.94
CA GLU A 74 -12.36 10.05 17.86
C GLU A 74 -12.18 9.09 16.67
N LEU A 75 -10.97 8.56 16.50
CA LEU A 75 -10.63 7.56 15.49
C LEU A 75 -9.57 6.60 16.03
N VAL A 76 -9.74 5.31 15.78
CA VAL A 76 -8.70 4.29 15.96
C VAL A 76 -8.18 3.84 14.60
N VAL A 77 -6.87 3.93 14.41
CA VAL A 77 -6.17 3.43 13.23
C VAL A 77 -5.42 2.16 13.60
N ILE A 78 -5.80 1.03 13.04
CA ILE A 78 -5.11 -0.24 13.19
C ILE A 78 -3.94 -0.27 12.20
N ALA A 79 -2.73 -0.15 12.72
CA ALA A 79 -1.45 -0.20 12.02
C ALA A 79 -0.70 -1.48 12.41
N ALA A 80 -1.33 -2.63 12.19
CA ALA A 80 -0.82 -3.96 12.52
C ALA A 80 -1.31 -5.02 11.53
N ARG A 81 -0.59 -6.15 11.44
CA ARG A 81 -0.94 -7.26 10.53
C ARG A 81 -2.23 -7.98 10.90
N ALA A 82 -2.53 -8.11 12.20
CA ALA A 82 -3.72 -8.79 12.68
C ALA A 82 -4.98 -7.89 12.62
N GLY A 83 -5.19 -7.19 11.50
CA GLY A 83 -6.20 -6.13 11.35
C GLY A 83 -7.62 -6.59 11.67
N ASP A 84 -8.03 -7.74 11.14
CA ASP A 84 -9.38 -8.29 11.33
C ASP A 84 -9.63 -8.69 12.80
N ALA A 85 -8.65 -9.37 13.42
CA ALA A 85 -8.74 -9.81 14.82
C ALA A 85 -8.75 -8.62 15.79
N ILE A 86 -7.89 -7.63 15.56
CA ILE A 86 -7.84 -6.41 16.37
C ILE A 86 -9.15 -5.61 16.23
N ARG A 87 -9.70 -5.51 15.01
CA ARG A 87 -10.98 -4.85 14.78
C ARG A 87 -12.10 -5.54 15.58
N ALA A 88 -12.19 -6.86 15.52
CA ALA A 88 -13.16 -7.63 16.31
C ALA A 88 -12.99 -7.41 17.82
N GLN A 89 -11.75 -7.45 18.32
CA GLN A 89 -11.42 -7.17 19.72
C GLN A 89 -11.91 -5.78 20.16
N LEU A 90 -11.72 -4.75 19.34
CA LEU A 90 -12.16 -3.39 19.66
C LEU A 90 -13.69 -3.26 19.66
N TYR A 91 -14.39 -3.98 18.79
CA TYR A 91 -15.86 -4.06 18.82
C TYR A 91 -16.37 -4.69 20.10
N GLU A 92 -15.77 -5.80 20.54
CA GLU A 92 -16.11 -6.47 21.80
C GLU A 92 -15.89 -5.55 23.02
N LEU A 93 -14.90 -4.68 22.95
CA LEU A 93 -14.61 -3.68 23.98
C LEU A 93 -15.51 -2.44 23.90
N GLY A 94 -16.42 -2.35 22.92
CA GLY A 94 -17.43 -1.29 22.81
C GLY A 94 -17.03 -0.12 21.90
N MET A 95 -15.96 -0.22 21.12
CA MET A 95 -15.59 0.82 20.15
C MET A 95 -16.58 0.87 18.98
N GLN A 96 -17.00 2.08 18.60
CA GLN A 96 -17.98 2.28 17.51
C GLN A 96 -17.39 1.91 16.14
N HIS A 97 -18.20 1.27 15.29
CA HIS A 97 -17.75 0.72 14.01
C HIS A 97 -17.17 1.76 13.05
N ASP A 98 -17.79 2.94 13.01
CA ASP A 98 -17.45 4.09 12.17
C ASP A 98 -16.19 4.82 12.63
N ARG A 99 -15.63 4.45 13.80
CA ARG A 99 -14.39 5.01 14.34
C ARG A 99 -13.18 4.09 14.17
N ILE A 100 -13.30 2.95 13.49
CA ILE A 100 -12.18 2.00 13.33
C ILE A 100 -11.76 1.85 11.87
N CYS A 101 -10.54 2.29 11.59
CA CYS A 101 -9.89 2.16 10.28
C CYS A 101 -8.70 1.21 10.36
N VAL A 102 -8.43 0.48 9.27
CA VAL A 102 -7.23 -0.35 9.13
C VAL A 102 -6.33 0.30 8.09
N TYR A 103 -5.07 0.56 8.45
CA TYR A 103 -4.15 1.32 7.60
C TYR A 103 -3.66 0.52 6.38
N TYR A 104 -3.42 -0.78 6.57
CA TYR A 104 -3.07 -1.72 5.50
C TYR A 104 -4.19 -2.75 5.32
N PRO A 105 -5.22 -2.46 4.50
CA PRO A 105 -6.36 -3.36 4.31
C PRO A 105 -5.97 -4.66 3.59
N SER A 106 -4.81 -4.70 2.91
CA SER A 106 -4.26 -5.94 2.33
C SER A 106 -3.94 -7.02 3.34
N TYR A 107 -3.80 -6.67 4.62
CA TYR A 107 -3.61 -7.66 5.68
C TYR A 107 -4.92 -8.34 6.12
N SER A 108 -6.06 -7.94 5.56
CA SER A 108 -7.36 -8.55 5.86
C SER A 108 -7.53 -9.85 5.09
N ASP A 109 -7.68 -10.95 5.83
CA ASP A 109 -8.04 -12.25 5.27
C ASP A 109 -9.47 -12.20 4.72
N ASP A 110 -10.35 -11.43 5.35
CA ASP A 110 -11.72 -11.25 4.85
C ASP A 110 -11.75 -10.53 3.51
N LEU A 111 -10.97 -9.46 3.35
CA LEU A 111 -10.83 -8.79 2.06
C LEU A 111 -10.20 -9.72 1.02
N GLY A 112 -9.15 -10.47 1.38
CA GLY A 112 -8.52 -11.45 0.52
C GLY A 112 -9.51 -12.50 0.00
N ARG A 113 -10.33 -13.06 0.90
CA ARG A 113 -11.41 -13.99 0.54
C ARG A 113 -12.44 -13.32 -0.37
N ARG A 114 -12.89 -12.11 -0.04
CA ARG A 114 -13.89 -11.38 -0.83
C ARG A 114 -13.44 -11.15 -2.27
N VAL A 115 -12.20 -10.67 -2.47
CA VAL A 115 -11.63 -10.44 -3.81
C VAL A 115 -11.54 -11.75 -4.61
N ASN A 116 -11.34 -12.88 -3.93
CA ASN A 116 -11.15 -14.19 -4.56
C ASN A 116 -12.41 -15.06 -4.61
N THR A 117 -13.56 -14.55 -4.18
CA THR A 117 -14.80 -15.34 -4.04
C THR A 117 -15.14 -16.10 -5.30
N ASP A 118 -15.13 -15.43 -6.45
CA ASP A 118 -15.51 -16.05 -7.73
C ASP A 118 -14.44 -17.02 -8.23
N ILE A 119 -13.15 -16.71 -8.05
CA ILE A 119 -12.06 -17.61 -8.44
C ILE A 119 -12.14 -18.92 -7.65
N ILE A 120 -12.41 -18.84 -6.34
CA ILE A 120 -12.61 -20.00 -5.48
C ILE A 120 -13.81 -20.82 -5.97
N ALA A 121 -14.95 -20.17 -6.22
CA ALA A 121 -16.15 -20.85 -6.70
C ALA A 121 -15.95 -21.53 -8.06
N ILE A 122 -15.23 -20.88 -8.99
CA ILE A 122 -14.88 -21.44 -10.31
C ILE A 122 -13.97 -22.66 -10.15
N ASN A 123 -12.93 -22.56 -9.30
CA ASN A 123 -12.01 -23.67 -9.04
C ASN A 123 -12.75 -24.89 -8.48
N GLU A 124 -13.64 -24.67 -7.50
CA GLU A 124 -14.46 -25.73 -6.90
C GLU A 124 -15.44 -26.34 -7.90
N ALA A 125 -16.16 -25.52 -8.67
CA ALA A 125 -17.19 -25.99 -9.60
C ALA A 125 -16.61 -26.75 -10.81
N LEU A 126 -15.43 -26.37 -11.28
CA LEU A 126 -14.85 -26.89 -12.52
C LEU A 126 -13.63 -27.79 -12.29
N GLY A 127 -13.20 -28.00 -11.05
CA GLY A 127 -11.97 -28.75 -10.74
C GLY A 127 -10.72 -28.06 -11.30
N MET A 128 -10.72 -26.73 -11.35
CA MET A 128 -9.61 -25.92 -11.86
C MET A 128 -8.66 -25.49 -10.73
N ALA A 129 -7.47 -25.04 -11.12
CA ALA A 129 -6.45 -24.49 -10.22
C ALA A 129 -6.03 -23.07 -10.67
N ILE A 130 -7.01 -22.19 -10.87
CA ILE A 130 -6.76 -20.78 -11.16
C ILE A 130 -6.10 -20.15 -9.91
N PRO A 131 -4.92 -19.51 -10.05
CA PRO A 131 -4.28 -18.81 -8.95
C PRO A 131 -5.17 -17.70 -8.36
N LEU A 132 -5.14 -17.55 -7.04
CA LEU A 132 -5.85 -16.48 -6.36
C LEU A 132 -5.16 -15.12 -6.61
N ALA A 133 -5.96 -14.07 -6.77
CA ALA A 133 -5.49 -12.69 -6.83
C ALA A 133 -4.91 -12.27 -5.46
N GLY A 134 -3.69 -11.74 -5.48
CA GLY A 134 -3.08 -11.09 -4.33
C GLY A 134 -3.52 -9.63 -4.20
N ILE A 135 -3.58 -9.12 -2.97
CA ILE A 135 -3.85 -7.70 -2.70
C ILE A 135 -2.52 -7.04 -2.32
N ALA A 136 -1.97 -6.22 -3.21
CA ALA A 136 -0.73 -5.49 -2.97
C ALA A 136 -1.01 -4.07 -2.48
N THR A 137 -0.21 -3.58 -1.52
CA THR A 137 -0.25 -2.19 -1.03
C THR A 137 1.06 -1.50 -1.33
N MET A 138 1.05 -0.53 -2.24
CA MET A 138 2.22 0.29 -2.62
C MET A 138 1.93 1.81 -2.60
N TYR A 139 0.85 2.25 -1.95
CA TYR A 139 0.39 3.66 -2.01
C TYR A 139 1.11 4.63 -1.07
N LEU A 140 2.05 4.16 -0.24
CA LEU A 140 2.83 5.01 0.67
C LEU A 140 4.15 5.43 0.04
N TRP A 141 4.06 5.85 -1.20
CA TRP A 141 5.14 6.58 -1.84
C TRP A 141 4.82 8.08 -1.78
N PRO A 142 5.73 8.93 -1.30
CA PRO A 142 5.47 10.35 -1.23
C PRO A 142 5.36 10.92 -2.65
N GLU A 143 4.14 11.14 -3.13
CA GLU A 143 3.93 12.13 -4.17
C GLU A 143 4.00 13.52 -3.49
N PRO A 144 4.87 14.44 -3.94
CA PRO A 144 5.04 15.78 -3.35
C PRO A 144 3.75 16.59 -3.23
N SER A 145 2.72 16.20 -3.98
CA SER A 145 1.37 16.72 -3.93
C SER A 145 0.44 15.54 -3.64
N GLY A 146 -0.32 15.59 -2.55
CA GLY A 146 -1.32 14.58 -2.13
C GLY A 146 -2.50 14.36 -3.09
N THR A 147 -2.28 14.43 -4.40
CA THR A 147 -3.19 13.99 -5.44
C THR A 147 -3.12 12.47 -5.52
N VAL A 148 -4.05 11.81 -4.84
CA VAL A 148 -4.39 10.41 -5.11
C VAL A 148 -4.79 10.34 -6.60
N PRO A 149 -4.11 9.53 -7.45
CA PRO A 149 -4.54 9.35 -8.83
C PRO A 149 -5.98 8.83 -8.82
N SER A 150 -6.92 9.62 -9.37
CA SER A 150 -8.35 9.37 -9.30
C SER A 150 -8.86 8.36 -10.34
N GLY A 151 -7.97 7.56 -10.94
CA GLY A 151 -8.31 6.67 -12.04
C GLY A 151 -8.08 5.20 -11.70
N ILE A 152 -9.16 4.40 -11.76
CA ILE A 152 -9.13 2.92 -11.77
C ILE A 152 -8.37 2.38 -13.03
N GLY A 153 -7.90 3.26 -13.93
CA GLY A 153 -7.28 2.92 -15.21
C GLY A 153 -5.76 3.12 -15.33
N GLU A 154 -5.06 3.62 -14.31
CA GLU A 154 -3.58 3.61 -14.34
C GLU A 154 -3.06 2.24 -13.87
N ASP A 155 -2.06 1.67 -14.55
CA ASP A 155 -1.34 0.48 -14.05
C ASP A 155 -0.48 0.88 -12.83
N PHE A 156 -1.17 1.05 -11.71
CA PHE A 156 -0.65 1.52 -10.44
C PHE A 156 0.56 0.68 -10.00
N VAL A 157 0.44 -0.64 -10.12
CA VAL A 157 1.47 -1.58 -9.70
C VAL A 157 2.73 -1.42 -10.54
N ARG A 158 2.59 -1.44 -11.87
CA ARG A 158 3.73 -1.28 -12.78
C ARG A 158 4.42 0.07 -12.57
N ARG A 159 3.65 1.16 -12.47
CA ARG A 159 4.18 2.51 -12.29
C ARG A 159 4.96 2.67 -10.99
N HIS A 160 4.44 2.15 -9.88
CA HIS A 160 5.12 2.22 -8.58
C HIS A 160 6.32 1.28 -8.51
N ALA A 161 6.26 0.09 -9.12
CA ALA A 161 7.41 -0.80 -9.23
C ALA A 161 8.56 -0.14 -10.01
N MET A 162 8.25 0.55 -11.12
CA MET A 162 9.25 1.30 -11.88
C MET A 162 9.81 2.49 -11.09
N ARG A 163 8.98 3.22 -10.33
CA ARG A 163 9.44 4.29 -9.43
C ARG A 163 10.39 3.76 -8.36
N LEU A 164 10.01 2.69 -7.65
CA LEU A 164 10.86 2.02 -6.67
C LEU A 164 12.20 1.59 -7.28
N ALA A 165 12.17 0.96 -8.46
CA ALA A 165 13.37 0.58 -9.17
C ALA A 165 14.25 1.81 -9.52
N SER A 166 13.64 2.92 -9.92
CA SER A 166 14.37 4.15 -10.25
C SER A 166 15.09 4.78 -9.07
N GLU A 167 14.48 4.75 -7.87
CA GLU A 167 15.13 5.20 -6.66
C GLU A 167 16.29 4.30 -6.29
N TRP A 168 16.11 2.99 -6.37
CA TRP A 168 17.19 2.04 -6.11
C TRP A 168 18.39 2.24 -7.05
N VAL A 169 18.13 2.52 -8.33
CA VAL A 169 19.16 2.86 -9.32
C VAL A 169 19.92 4.13 -8.90
N ARG A 170 19.22 5.17 -8.43
CA ARG A 170 19.81 6.42 -7.93
C ARG A 170 20.59 6.24 -6.63
N GLU A 171 19.98 5.63 -5.62
CA GLU A 171 20.58 5.42 -4.30
C GLU A 171 21.88 4.60 -4.39
N ARG A 172 21.91 3.62 -5.28
CA ARG A 172 23.10 2.80 -5.52
C ARG A 172 24.11 3.43 -6.49
N GLY A 173 23.80 4.60 -7.05
CA GLY A 173 24.67 5.28 -8.01
C GLY A 173 24.95 4.46 -9.27
N VAL A 174 23.98 3.69 -9.76
CA VAL A 174 24.17 2.84 -10.94
C VAL A 174 24.41 3.73 -12.16
N ALA A 175 25.58 3.56 -12.80
CA ALA A 175 25.99 4.32 -13.97
C ALA A 175 25.38 3.75 -15.27
N GLY A 176 25.28 4.60 -16.31
CA GLY A 176 24.82 4.20 -17.64
C GLY A 176 23.46 4.78 -18.01
N ASN A 177 22.97 4.38 -19.18
CA ASN A 177 21.70 4.80 -19.78
C ASN A 177 20.57 3.80 -19.50
N ILE A 178 19.33 4.18 -19.74
CA ILE A 178 18.15 3.32 -19.58
C ILE A 178 17.78 2.73 -20.94
N ALA A 179 17.32 1.48 -20.96
CA ALA A 179 16.80 0.82 -22.16
C ALA A 179 15.43 0.20 -21.88
N GLU A 180 14.48 0.38 -22.80
CA GLU A 180 13.20 -0.35 -22.82
C GLU A 180 13.20 -1.32 -24.00
N LEU A 181 12.97 -2.60 -23.72
CA LEU A 181 12.79 -3.63 -24.74
C LEU A 181 11.30 -3.93 -24.91
N GLY A 182 10.82 -3.93 -26.15
CA GLY A 182 9.41 -4.18 -26.46
C GLY A 182 8.55 -2.93 -26.36
N VAL A 183 9.00 -1.86 -27.01
CA VAL A 183 8.29 -0.58 -27.02
C VAL A 183 7.06 -0.67 -27.91
N TYR A 184 5.88 -0.48 -27.32
CA TYR A 184 4.62 -0.38 -28.05
C TYR A 184 4.23 1.10 -28.26
N GLN A 185 3.23 1.60 -27.56
CA GLN A 185 2.73 2.98 -27.67
C GLN A 185 3.50 4.02 -26.84
N GLY A 186 4.66 3.65 -26.28
CA GLY A 186 5.54 4.58 -25.57
C GLY A 186 5.02 5.10 -24.22
N GLU A 187 3.95 4.54 -23.66
CA GLU A 187 3.45 4.94 -22.34
C GLU A 187 4.50 4.72 -21.23
N GLN A 188 5.16 3.55 -21.27
CA GLN A 188 6.25 3.22 -20.36
C GLN A 188 7.50 4.06 -20.64
N ALA A 189 7.84 4.28 -21.91
CA ALA A 189 8.94 5.16 -22.30
C ALA A 189 8.78 6.57 -21.73
N ALA A 190 7.56 7.14 -21.79
CA ALA A 190 7.27 8.44 -21.22
C ALA A 190 7.43 8.47 -19.69
N LEU A 191 7.03 7.40 -19.00
CA LEU A 191 7.28 7.25 -17.57
C LEU A 191 8.78 7.18 -17.28
N LEU A 192 9.54 6.33 -17.98
CA LEU A 192 10.99 6.21 -17.81
C LEU A 192 11.68 7.57 -18.03
N ASN A 193 11.24 8.35 -19.02
CA ASN A 193 11.76 9.70 -19.30
C ASN A 193 11.49 10.67 -18.15
N THR A 194 10.36 10.50 -17.47
CA THR A 194 10.03 11.27 -16.26
C THR A 194 10.90 10.85 -15.07
N LEU A 195 11.18 9.55 -14.92
CA LEU A 195 11.95 9.00 -13.80
C LEU A 195 13.46 9.24 -13.93
N PHE A 196 13.97 9.32 -15.16
CA PHE A 196 15.41 9.48 -15.45
C PHE A 196 15.66 10.65 -16.42
N PRO A 197 15.31 11.90 -16.04
CA PRO A 197 15.43 13.06 -16.93
C PRO A 197 16.88 13.40 -17.31
N ASP A 198 17.84 12.87 -16.55
CA ASP A 198 19.27 13.05 -16.71
C ASP A 198 19.97 11.87 -17.42
N ARG A 199 19.22 10.92 -17.99
CA ARG A 199 19.74 9.74 -18.70
C ARG A 199 19.21 9.67 -20.12
N THR A 200 20.02 9.14 -21.03
CA THR A 200 19.51 8.79 -22.37
C THR A 200 18.66 7.53 -22.25
N ILE A 201 17.48 7.53 -22.88
CA ILE A 201 16.61 6.36 -22.97
C ILE A 201 16.72 5.76 -24.37
N ARG A 202 17.04 4.46 -24.43
CA ARG A 202 17.09 3.68 -25.66
C ARG A 202 15.84 2.83 -25.79
N LEU A 203 15.10 3.05 -26.87
CA LEU A 203 13.84 2.37 -27.15
C LEU A 203 14.07 1.30 -28.21
N PHE A 204 13.85 0.03 -27.85
CA PHE A 204 13.98 -1.09 -28.76
C PHE A 204 12.58 -1.62 -29.11
N ASP A 205 12.19 -1.41 -30.37
CA ASP A 205 11.01 -2.05 -30.93
C ASP A 205 11.34 -3.51 -31.24
N THR A 206 10.64 -4.44 -30.60
CA THR A 206 10.84 -5.88 -30.81
C THR A 206 9.73 -6.52 -31.64
N PHE A 207 8.76 -5.74 -32.13
CA PHE A 207 7.64 -6.26 -32.92
C PHE A 207 8.04 -6.57 -34.38
N GLU A 208 9.10 -5.94 -34.89
CA GLU A 208 9.63 -6.17 -36.24
C GLU A 208 10.79 -7.19 -36.29
N GLY A 209 11.19 -7.75 -35.14
CA GLY A 209 12.34 -8.66 -35.01
C GLY A 209 13.69 -7.93 -34.94
N PHE A 210 14.77 -8.67 -34.67
CA PHE A 210 16.12 -8.11 -34.64
C PHE A 210 16.65 -7.90 -36.07
N ALA A 211 17.50 -6.89 -36.26
CA ALA A 211 18.19 -6.70 -37.53
C ALA A 211 19.00 -7.95 -37.88
N GLY A 212 18.91 -8.43 -39.13
CA GLY A 212 19.57 -9.68 -39.54
C GLY A 212 21.08 -9.70 -39.34
N ALA A 213 21.73 -8.52 -39.34
CA ALA A 213 23.16 -8.38 -39.05
C ALA A 213 23.51 -8.72 -37.58
N ASP A 214 22.64 -8.39 -36.63
CA ASP A 214 22.85 -8.66 -35.21
C ASP A 214 22.70 -10.16 -34.92
N VAL A 215 21.68 -10.79 -35.50
CA VAL A 215 21.46 -12.25 -35.42
C VAL A 215 22.63 -13.03 -35.98
N SER A 216 23.19 -12.56 -37.10
CA SER A 216 24.36 -13.19 -37.74
C SER A 216 25.62 -13.09 -36.86
N THR A 217 25.76 -12.01 -36.11
CA THR A 217 26.90 -11.77 -35.21
C THR A 217 26.83 -12.65 -33.97
N GLU A 218 25.64 -12.84 -33.38
CA GLU A 218 25.46 -13.77 -32.26
C GLU A 218 25.65 -15.23 -32.67
N ALA A 219 25.14 -15.63 -33.85
CA ALA A 219 25.31 -16.98 -34.37
C ALA A 219 26.77 -17.35 -34.68
N ALA A 220 27.62 -16.35 -34.96
CA ALA A 220 29.05 -16.54 -35.20
C ALA A 220 29.88 -16.64 -33.90
N ASN A 221 29.30 -16.28 -32.75
CA ASN A 221 29.96 -16.27 -31.45
C ASN A 221 29.53 -17.45 -30.53
N CYS A 222 28.76 -18.40 -31.05
CA CYS A 222 28.40 -19.68 -30.42
C CYS A 222 29.10 -20.84 -31.13
#